data_AF-A0A5W7S0L7-F1
#
_entry.id   AF-A0A5W7S0L7-F1
#
_cell.length_a   1.000
_cell.length_b   1.000
_cell.length_c   1.000
_cell.angle_alpha   90.00
_cell.angle_beta   90.00
_cell.angle_gamma   90.00
#
_symmetry.space_group_name_H-M   'P 1'
#
loop_
_entity.id
_entity.type
_entity.pdbx_description
1 polymer ?
#
loop_
_entity_poly.entity_id
_entity_poly.type
_entity_poly.pdbx_seq_one_letter_code
_entity_poly.pdbx_strand_id
1 'polypeptide(L)'
;MYETGHLLETQLRDGEHTFQLVEYERDNLHREVHRRQGNLWRQTEYDVSGRISHRRTAKERNSIQGITAESWYSWDNGDRLVMERQGWPKEPVPQVRVYKWDSADRIISVVQNDNFGEREEELRYDACGNLFDRKPCTANQLKEYRGMQYRYDAFGRLSRKWNASACHGRKPRSRTAG
;
A
#
# COMPACT_ATOMS: atom_id res chain seq x y z
N MET A 1 32.71 -13.66 13.04
CA MET A 1 32.92 -12.21 13.30
C MET A 1 31.92 -11.48 12.43
N TYR A 2 30.89 -10.88 13.02
CA TYR A 2 29.83 -10.14 12.31
C TYR A 2 29.94 -8.69 12.78
N GLU A 3 30.78 -7.92 12.09
CA GLU A 3 31.03 -6.53 12.48
C GLU A 3 30.14 -5.56 11.71
N THR A 4 29.35 -4.87 12.52
CA THR A 4 28.89 -3.48 12.40
C THR A 4 28.06 -3.15 11.17
N GLY A 5 26.76 -3.30 11.32
CA GLY A 5 25.84 -2.48 10.57
C GLY A 5 26.13 -1.00 10.78
N HIS A 6 26.26 -0.23 9.70
CA HIS A 6 26.51 1.22 9.80
C HIS A 6 25.28 1.90 10.40
N LEU A 7 25.38 2.29 11.67
CA LEU A 7 24.39 3.15 12.30
C LEU A 7 24.45 4.53 11.64
N LEU A 8 23.34 4.95 11.04
CA LEU A 8 23.15 6.30 10.49
C LEU A 8 22.03 6.99 11.26
N GLU A 9 22.23 8.26 11.56
CA GLU A 9 21.24 9.10 12.24
C GLU A 9 20.81 10.26 11.33
N THR A 10 19.53 10.62 11.38
CA THR A 10 19.00 11.86 10.80
C THR A 10 18.63 12.81 11.93
N GLN A 11 19.24 13.99 11.93
CA GLN A 11 19.07 15.02 12.95
C GLN A 11 18.45 16.27 12.33
N LEU A 12 17.62 16.97 13.12
CA LEU A 12 17.14 18.32 12.85
C LEU A 12 17.89 19.29 13.75
N ARG A 13 18.53 20.30 13.18
CA ARG A 13 19.10 21.41 13.93
C ARG A 13 18.13 22.59 13.92
N ASP A 14 17.78 23.08 15.10
CA ASP A 14 17.00 24.31 15.30
C ASP A 14 17.77 25.22 16.27
N GLY A 15 18.45 26.23 15.72
CA GLY A 15 19.44 27.03 16.44
C GLY A 15 20.58 26.18 17.00
N GLU A 16 20.74 26.21 18.33
CA GLU A 16 21.71 25.39 19.07
C GLU A 16 21.18 24.00 19.45
N HIS A 17 19.88 23.74 19.25
CA HIS A 17 19.29 22.45 19.59
C HIS A 17 19.43 21.47 18.43
N THR A 18 19.86 20.24 18.75
CA THR A 18 19.89 19.13 17.79
C THR A 18 18.89 18.08 18.25
N PHE A 19 17.89 17.82 17.41
CA PHE A 19 16.85 16.82 17.65
C PHE A 19 17.08 15.61 16.77
N GLN A 20 17.24 14.46 17.39
CA GLN A 20 17.30 13.21 16.68
C GLN A 20 15.91 12.83 16.15
N LEU A 21 15.78 12.72 14.82
CA LEU A 21 14.51 12.36 14.18
C LEU A 21 14.41 10.85 13.97
N VAL A 22 15.47 10.24 13.42
CA VAL A 22 15.48 8.83 13.01
C VAL A 22 16.87 8.21 13.16
N GLU A 23 16.93 6.95 13.58
CA GLU A 23 18.12 6.10 13.52
C GLU A 23 17.89 4.95 12.53
N TYR A 24 18.96 4.51 11.87
CA TYR A 24 18.95 3.41 10.93
C TYR A 24 20.16 2.51 11.14
N GLU A 25 19.95 1.21 11.12
CA GLU A 25 21.01 0.21 11.06
C GLU A 25 20.87 -0.57 9.77
N ARG A 26 22.01 -0.88 9.13
CA ARG A 26 22.04 -1.61 7.86
C ARG A 26 22.86 -2.88 8.00
N ASP A 27 22.55 -3.91 7.24
CA ASP A 27 23.44 -5.07 7.13
C ASP A 27 24.65 -4.78 6.23
N ASN A 28 25.50 -5.79 6.02
CA ASN A 28 26.71 -5.70 5.17
C ASN A 28 26.38 -5.49 3.67
N LEU A 29 25.12 -5.70 3.26
CA LEU A 29 24.63 -5.39 1.92
C LEU A 29 23.99 -4.00 1.85
N HIS A 30 24.20 -3.18 2.88
CA HIS A 30 23.65 -1.83 3.03
C HIS A 30 22.11 -1.77 3.04
N ARG A 31 21.44 -2.87 3.42
CA ARG A 31 19.96 -2.93 3.54
C ARG A 31 19.53 -2.58 4.97
N GLU A 32 18.49 -1.75 5.13
CA GLU A 32 17.98 -1.35 6.45
C GLU A 32 17.43 -2.56 7.22
N VAL A 33 18.05 -2.90 8.35
CA VAL A 33 17.60 -3.99 9.25
C VAL A 33 16.90 -3.46 10.50
N HIS A 34 17.27 -2.26 10.96
CA HIS A 34 16.57 -1.57 12.04
C HIS A 34 16.34 -0.10 11.73
N ARG A 35 15.24 0.42 12.26
CA ARG A 35 14.93 1.85 12.25
C ARG A 35 14.29 2.25 13.57
N ARG A 36 14.78 3.31 14.21
CA ARG A 36 14.07 3.99 15.30
C ARG A 36 13.50 5.29 14.79
N GLN A 37 12.20 5.50 14.96
CA GLN A 37 11.57 6.80 14.69
C GLN A 37 10.71 7.17 15.89
N GLY A 38 11.12 8.23 16.61
CA GLY A 38 10.57 8.55 17.91
C GLY A 38 10.74 7.38 18.90
N ASN A 39 9.62 6.89 19.42
CA ASN A 39 9.51 5.78 20.39
C ASN A 39 9.03 4.47 19.73
N LEU A 40 9.25 4.32 18.42
CA LEU A 40 8.98 3.09 17.69
C LEU A 40 10.26 2.58 17.05
N TRP A 41 10.51 1.30 17.25
CA TRP A 41 11.53 0.52 16.59
C TRP A 41 10.89 -0.35 15.53
N ARG A 42 11.51 -0.41 14.36
CA ARG A 42 11.13 -1.31 13.28
C ARG A 42 12.32 -2.19 12.92
N GLN A 43 12.09 -3.50 12.90
CA GLN A 43 13.01 -4.51 12.40
C GLN A 43 12.52 -4.99 11.03
N THR A 44 13.42 -5.12 10.07
CA THR A 44 13.13 -5.65 8.74
C THR A 44 14.04 -6.85 8.48
N GLU A 45 13.45 -7.94 8.05
CA GLU A 45 14.14 -9.17 7.65
C GLU A 45 13.94 -9.40 6.15
N TYR A 46 14.94 -10.02 5.53
CA TYR A 46 14.98 -10.28 4.11
C TYR A 46 15.12 -11.77 3.84
N ASP A 47 14.50 -12.26 2.76
CA ASP A 47 14.73 -13.60 2.25
C ASP A 47 16.11 -13.70 1.55
N VAL A 48 16.42 -14.90 1.05
CA VAL A 48 17.69 -15.19 0.35
C VAL A 48 17.85 -14.37 -0.95
N SER A 49 16.75 -13.92 -1.56
CA SER A 49 16.76 -13.07 -2.76
C SER A 49 16.84 -11.57 -2.41
N GLY A 50 16.87 -11.23 -1.11
CA GLY A 50 16.93 -9.87 -0.62
C GLY A 50 15.61 -9.11 -0.66
N ARG A 51 14.49 -9.81 -0.79
CA ARG A 51 13.14 -9.24 -0.67
C ARG A 51 12.71 -9.26 0.79
N ILE A 52 11.89 -8.31 1.19
CA ILE A 52 11.42 -8.26 2.58
C ILE A 52 10.55 -9.50 2.83
N SER A 53 10.86 -10.26 3.87
CA SER A 53 10.11 -11.46 4.27
C SER A 53 9.28 -11.22 5.54
N HIS A 54 9.82 -10.40 6.46
CA HIS A 54 9.19 -10.10 7.73
C HIS A 54 9.52 -8.67 8.18
N ARG A 55 8.55 -8.04 8.85
CA ARG A 55 8.70 -6.72 9.45
C ARG A 55 8.00 -6.67 10.79
N ARG A 56 8.72 -6.29 11.83
CA ARG A 56 8.20 -6.12 13.20
C ARG A 56 8.35 -4.67 13.63
N THR A 57 7.29 -4.09 14.17
CA THR A 57 7.34 -2.77 14.81
C THR A 57 7.03 -2.92 16.29
N ALA A 58 7.88 -2.39 17.17
CA ALA A 58 7.76 -2.49 18.62
C ALA A 58 8.15 -1.17 19.31
N LYS A 59 7.80 -1.04 20.60
CA LYS A 59 8.22 0.12 21.43
C LYS A 59 9.70 0.11 21.78
N GLU A 60 10.32 -1.06 21.77
CA GLU A 60 11.72 -1.29 22.11
C GLU A 60 12.39 -2.13 21.04
N ARG A 61 13.71 -1.95 20.87
CA ARG A 61 14.49 -2.68 19.87
C ARG A 61 14.43 -4.18 20.15
N ASN A 62 14.13 -4.98 19.14
CA ASN A 62 14.02 -6.45 19.20
C ASN A 62 13.03 -6.99 20.25
N SER A 63 12.12 -6.17 20.77
CA SER A 63 11.17 -6.61 21.79
C SER A 63 10.08 -7.49 21.20
N ILE A 64 9.80 -8.60 21.89
CA ILE A 64 8.69 -9.52 21.58
C ILE A 64 7.41 -9.20 22.38
N GLN A 65 7.53 -8.46 23.48
CA GLN A 65 6.39 -8.08 24.34
C GLN A 65 5.81 -6.72 23.96
N GLY A 66 6.65 -5.80 23.45
CA GLY A 66 6.26 -4.45 23.04
C GLY A 66 5.85 -4.30 21.58
N ILE A 67 5.49 -5.40 20.90
CA ILE A 67 5.08 -5.38 19.49
C ILE A 67 3.85 -4.50 19.33
N THR A 68 3.79 -3.75 18.23
CA THR A 68 2.67 -2.88 17.85
C THR A 68 2.09 -3.28 16.51
N ALA A 69 2.90 -3.87 15.63
CA ALA A 69 2.47 -4.48 14.38
C ALA A 69 3.53 -5.48 13.89
N GLU A 70 3.10 -6.54 13.22
CA GLU A 70 3.97 -7.45 12.46
C GLU A 70 3.41 -7.68 11.05
N SER A 71 4.29 -7.89 10.08
CA SER A 71 3.93 -8.15 8.70
C SER A 71 4.83 -9.23 8.09
N TRP A 72 4.24 -10.18 7.38
CA TRP A 72 4.93 -11.25 6.66
C TRP A 72 4.58 -11.16 5.18
N TYR A 73 5.57 -11.43 4.34
CA TYR A 73 5.48 -11.27 2.89
C TYR A 73 5.96 -12.55 2.21
N SER A 74 5.16 -13.04 1.27
CA SER A 74 5.50 -14.17 0.42
C SER A 74 5.57 -13.72 -1.03
N TRP A 75 6.55 -14.23 -1.75
CA TRP A 75 6.86 -13.86 -3.13
C TRP A 75 6.86 -15.10 -4.01
N ASP A 76 6.49 -14.97 -5.28
CA ASP A 76 6.71 -16.02 -6.26
C ASP A 76 8.15 -16.00 -6.82
N ASN A 77 8.42 -16.89 -7.79
CA ASN A 77 9.72 -16.97 -8.45
C ASN A 77 10.01 -15.80 -9.41
N GLY A 78 9.02 -14.98 -9.73
CA GLY A 78 9.14 -13.80 -10.59
C GLY A 78 9.27 -12.50 -9.79
N ASP A 79 9.61 -12.57 -8.49
CA ASP A 79 9.71 -11.43 -7.57
C ASP A 79 8.40 -10.65 -7.37
N ARG A 80 7.25 -11.32 -7.56
CA ARG A 80 5.94 -10.72 -7.34
C ARG A 80 5.39 -11.09 -5.98
N LEU A 81 4.87 -10.11 -5.26
CA LEU A 81 4.23 -10.32 -3.96
C LEU A 81 2.96 -11.15 -4.18
N VAL A 82 2.87 -12.32 -3.56
CA VAL A 82 1.70 -13.20 -3.65
C VAL A 82 0.86 -13.21 -2.37
N MET A 83 1.47 -12.87 -1.23
CA MET A 83 0.76 -12.79 0.04
C MET A 83 1.39 -11.74 0.95
N GLU A 84 0.53 -10.95 1.60
CA GLU A 84 0.88 -10.12 2.74
C GLU A 84 -0.03 -10.50 3.90
N ARG A 85 0.56 -10.76 5.07
CA ARG A 85 -0.18 -10.95 6.33
C ARG A 85 0.27 -9.89 7.30
N GLN A 86 -0.65 -9.07 7.82
CA GLN A 86 -0.38 -8.04 8.80
C GLN A 86 -1.21 -8.27 10.07
N GLY A 87 -0.55 -8.29 11.23
CA GLY A 87 -1.18 -8.46 12.53
C GLY A 87 -0.89 -7.29 13.45
N TRP A 88 -1.84 -6.99 14.33
CA TRP A 88 -1.69 -6.05 15.43
C TRP A 88 -2.13 -6.74 16.72
N PRO A 89 -1.44 -6.55 17.86
CA PRO A 89 -1.83 -7.20 19.11
C PRO A 89 -3.25 -6.86 19.60
N LYS A 90 -3.79 -5.71 19.20
CA LYS A 90 -5.14 -5.27 19.56
C LYS A 90 -6.22 -5.78 18.61
N GLU A 91 -5.86 -6.38 17.47
CA GLU A 91 -6.80 -6.90 16.49
C GLU A 91 -6.80 -8.44 16.54
N PRO A 92 -7.97 -9.08 16.71
CA PRO A 92 -8.04 -10.53 16.88
C PRO A 92 -7.74 -11.30 15.58
N VAL A 93 -8.17 -10.76 14.43
CA VAL A 93 -7.90 -11.35 13.11
C VAL A 93 -6.83 -10.52 12.39
N PRO A 94 -5.73 -11.13 11.92
CA PRO A 94 -4.78 -10.44 11.07
C PRO A 94 -5.40 -10.12 9.72
N GLN A 95 -4.98 -9.01 9.12
CA GLN A 95 -5.32 -8.70 7.73
C GLN A 95 -4.44 -9.52 6.80
N VAL A 96 -5.05 -10.28 5.91
CA VAL A 96 -4.37 -11.08 4.89
C VAL A 96 -4.78 -10.58 3.52
N ARG A 97 -3.80 -10.38 2.64
CA ARG A 97 -4.02 -10.09 1.21
C ARG A 97 -3.30 -11.12 0.37
N VAL A 98 -4.01 -11.72 -0.58
CA VAL A 98 -3.45 -12.66 -1.55
C VAL A 98 -3.61 -12.05 -2.94
N TYR A 99 -2.53 -12.04 -3.71
CA TYR A 99 -2.48 -11.41 -5.03
C TYR A 99 -2.30 -12.46 -6.12
N LYS A 100 -3.11 -12.37 -7.18
CA LYS A 100 -2.93 -13.13 -8.42
C LYS A 100 -2.46 -12.21 -9.53
N TRP A 101 -1.52 -12.68 -10.32
CA TRP A 101 -0.88 -11.93 -11.40
C TRP A 101 -1.16 -12.60 -12.75
N ASP A 102 -1.29 -11.80 -13.81
CA ASP A 102 -1.23 -12.31 -15.18
C ASP A 102 0.23 -12.44 -15.67
N SER A 103 0.40 -12.88 -16.92
CA SER A 103 1.71 -13.03 -17.56
C SER A 103 2.35 -11.71 -17.98
N ALA A 104 1.65 -10.58 -17.84
CA ALA A 104 2.14 -9.24 -18.12
C ALA A 104 2.48 -8.48 -16.82
N ASP A 105 2.61 -9.21 -15.70
CA ASP A 105 2.92 -8.68 -14.37
C ASP A 105 1.90 -7.66 -13.83
N ARG A 106 0.63 -7.87 -14.17
CA ARG A 106 -0.49 -7.08 -13.64
C ARG A 106 -1.31 -7.90 -12.66
N ILE A 107 -1.73 -7.26 -11.56
CA ILE A 107 -2.61 -7.89 -10.57
C ILE A 107 -4.00 -8.06 -11.19
N ILE A 108 -4.51 -9.30 -11.23
CA ILE A 108 -5.83 -9.66 -11.77
C ILE A 108 -6.84 -10.09 -10.69
N SER A 109 -6.38 -10.44 -9.49
CA SER A 109 -7.26 -10.67 -8.34
C SER A 109 -6.54 -10.32 -7.04
N VAL A 110 -7.27 -9.69 -6.12
CA VAL A 110 -6.85 -9.44 -4.74
C VAL A 110 -7.90 -10.02 -3.82
N VAL A 111 -7.53 -11.01 -3.02
CA VAL A 111 -8.38 -11.53 -1.94
C VAL A 111 -7.92 -10.91 -0.64
N GLN A 112 -8.77 -10.11 -0.01
CA GLN A 112 -8.54 -9.52 1.31
C GLN A 112 -9.39 -10.26 2.34
N ASN A 113 -8.77 -10.72 3.42
CA ASN A 113 -9.44 -11.32 4.56
C ASN A 113 -9.03 -10.56 5.83
N ASP A 114 -10.02 -9.98 6.52
CA ASP A 114 -9.84 -9.19 7.72
C ASP A 114 -11.02 -9.39 8.70
N ASN A 115 -11.08 -8.60 9.77
CA ASN A 115 -12.17 -8.63 10.76
C ASN A 115 -13.57 -8.41 10.15
N PHE A 116 -13.69 -7.89 8.92
CA PHE A 116 -14.95 -7.68 8.21
C PHE A 116 -15.24 -8.78 7.17
N GLY A 117 -14.52 -9.90 7.24
CA GLY A 117 -14.68 -11.05 6.36
C GLY A 117 -13.82 -11.00 5.10
N GLU A 118 -14.04 -11.98 4.23
CA GLU A 118 -13.34 -12.10 2.96
C GLU A 118 -14.01 -11.25 1.87
N ARG A 119 -13.18 -10.54 1.09
CA ARG A 119 -13.57 -9.78 -0.09
C ARG A 119 -12.59 -10.09 -1.21
N GLU A 120 -13.11 -10.50 -2.36
CA GLU A 120 -12.32 -10.66 -3.58
C GLU A 120 -12.57 -9.50 -4.55
N GLU A 121 -11.49 -9.00 -5.12
CA GLU A 121 -11.48 -7.95 -6.11
C GLU A 121 -10.84 -8.47 -7.40
N GLU A 122 -11.65 -8.69 -8.45
CA GLU A 122 -11.13 -8.99 -9.79
C GLU A 122 -10.81 -7.72 -10.58
N LEU A 123 -9.68 -7.74 -11.28
CA LEU A 123 -9.15 -6.65 -12.10
C LEU A 123 -8.97 -7.14 -13.53
N ARG A 124 -9.46 -6.37 -14.50
CA ARG A 124 -9.34 -6.67 -15.94
C ARG A 124 -8.74 -5.50 -16.67
N TYR A 125 -7.80 -5.78 -17.57
CA TYR A 125 -7.08 -4.77 -18.32
C TYR A 125 -7.25 -5.00 -19.80
N ASP A 126 -7.47 -3.93 -20.56
CA ASP A 126 -7.44 -4.01 -22.01
C ASP A 126 -6.00 -4.11 -22.52
N ALA A 127 -5.84 -4.23 -23.85
CA ALA A 127 -4.53 -4.32 -24.49
C ALA A 127 -3.66 -3.07 -24.28
N CYS A 128 -4.28 -1.92 -23.97
CA CYS A 128 -3.58 -0.68 -23.66
C CYS A 128 -3.27 -0.55 -22.15
N GLY A 129 -3.69 -1.51 -21.32
CA GLY A 129 -3.47 -1.50 -19.88
C GLY A 129 -4.51 -0.71 -19.08
N ASN A 130 -5.63 -0.29 -19.69
CA ASN A 130 -6.69 0.38 -18.93
C ASN A 130 -7.50 -0.63 -18.14
N LEU A 131 -7.76 -0.30 -16.88
CA LEU A 131 -8.65 -1.05 -16.03
C LEU A 131 -10.09 -0.89 -16.50
N PHE A 132 -10.80 -2.00 -16.71
CA PHE A 132 -12.21 -1.98 -17.12
C PHE A 132 -13.02 -3.05 -16.37
N ASP A 133 -14.34 -2.89 -16.35
CA ASP A 133 -15.24 -3.85 -15.70
C ASP A 133 -15.84 -4.84 -16.72
N ARG A 134 -16.62 -4.32 -17.67
CA ARG A 134 -17.36 -5.12 -18.66
C ARG A 134 -16.80 -5.05 -20.07
N LYS A 135 -16.36 -3.87 -20.52
CA LYS A 135 -15.87 -3.63 -21.89
C LYS A 135 -14.55 -2.84 -21.87
N PRO A 136 -13.61 -3.14 -22.77
CA PRO A 136 -12.37 -2.37 -22.95
C PRO A 136 -12.62 -0.87 -23.13
N CYS A 137 -11.63 -0.06 -22.77
CA CYS A 137 -11.75 1.38 -22.96
C CYS A 137 -11.74 1.73 -24.44
N THR A 138 -12.50 2.76 -24.80
CA THR A 138 -12.49 3.32 -26.17
C THR A 138 -11.52 4.48 -26.21
N ALA A 139 -10.67 4.55 -27.24
CA ALA A 139 -9.68 5.60 -27.41
C ALA A 139 -8.78 5.83 -26.16
N ASN A 140 -8.43 4.76 -25.44
CA ASN A 140 -7.61 4.82 -24.22
C ASN A 140 -8.22 5.72 -23.11
N GLN A 141 -9.56 5.83 -23.07
CA GLN A 141 -10.28 6.64 -22.10
C GLN A 141 -11.26 5.79 -21.30
N LEU A 142 -10.97 5.64 -20.01
CA LEU A 142 -11.85 4.97 -19.06
C LEU A 142 -13.03 5.88 -18.76
N LYS A 143 -14.24 5.55 -19.21
CA LYS A 143 -15.43 6.40 -18.97
C LYS A 143 -16.18 6.02 -17.70
N GLU A 144 -16.19 4.73 -17.37
CA GLU A 144 -16.88 4.20 -16.20
C GLU A 144 -16.07 3.05 -15.59
N TYR A 145 -15.97 3.06 -14.26
CA TYR A 145 -15.41 1.95 -13.51
C TYR A 145 -15.97 1.91 -12.09
N ARG A 146 -16.62 0.80 -11.72
CA ARG A 146 -17.17 0.56 -10.37
C ARG A 146 -17.94 1.75 -9.80
N GLY A 147 -18.87 2.28 -10.59
CA GLY A 147 -19.72 3.42 -10.20
C GLY A 147 -19.02 4.78 -10.24
N MET A 148 -17.72 4.84 -10.54
CA MET A 148 -17.03 6.09 -10.86
C MET A 148 -17.17 6.41 -12.34
N GLN A 149 -17.43 7.67 -12.63
CA GLN A 149 -17.54 8.22 -13.97
C GLN A 149 -16.40 9.20 -14.20
N TYR A 150 -15.90 9.22 -15.43
CA TYR A 150 -14.71 9.97 -15.82
C TYR A 150 -15.00 10.74 -17.11
N ARG A 151 -14.54 11.98 -17.19
CA ARG A 151 -14.66 12.82 -18.38
C ARG A 151 -13.32 13.38 -18.76
N TYR A 152 -13.01 13.38 -20.05
CA TYR A 152 -11.77 13.91 -20.60
C TYR A 152 -12.01 15.23 -21.34
N ASP A 153 -10.98 16.07 -21.39
CA ASP A 153 -10.99 17.27 -22.23
C ASP A 153 -10.65 16.93 -23.71
N ALA A 154 -10.64 17.93 -24.58
CA ALA A 154 -10.34 17.74 -26.01
C ALA A 154 -8.91 17.22 -26.29
N PHE A 155 -8.00 17.33 -25.32
CA PHE A 155 -6.63 16.84 -25.41
C PHE A 155 -6.48 15.42 -24.82
N GLY A 156 -7.57 14.80 -24.38
CA GLY A 156 -7.56 13.45 -23.79
C GLY A 156 -7.08 13.40 -22.35
N ARG A 157 -7.03 14.53 -21.63
CA ARG A 157 -6.65 14.59 -20.22
C ARG A 157 -7.87 14.46 -19.32
N LEU A 158 -7.72 13.80 -18.17
CA LEU A 158 -8.82 13.65 -17.22
C LEU A 158 -9.26 15.03 -16.69
N SER A 159 -10.50 15.42 -16.99
CA SER A 159 -11.08 16.71 -16.60
C SER A 159 -12.02 16.60 -15.40
N ARG A 160 -12.63 15.43 -15.17
CA ARG A 160 -13.58 15.23 -14.07
C ARG A 160 -13.66 13.75 -13.67
N LYS A 161 -13.78 13.51 -12.37
CA LYS A 161 -14.11 12.21 -11.77
C LYS A 161 -15.23 12.42 -10.76
N TRP A 162 -16.26 11.57 -10.79
CA TRP A 162 -17.35 11.63 -9.82
C TRP A 162 -17.98 10.25 -9.61
N ASN A 163 -18.65 10.08 -8.47
CA ASN A 163 -19.41 8.87 -8.20
C ASN A 163 -20.84 9.03 -8.77
N ALA A 164 -21.27 8.12 -9.64
CA ALA A 164 -22.59 8.13 -10.27
C ALA A 164 -23.73 8.11 -9.23
N SER A 165 -23.52 7.44 -8.09
CA SER A 165 -24.48 7.34 -7.00
C SER A 165 -24.64 8.66 -6.23
N ALA A 166 -23.63 9.53 -6.24
CA ALA A 166 -23.68 10.83 -5.57
C ALA A 166 -24.41 11.91 -6.38
N CYS A 167 -24.68 11.67 -7.67
CA CYS A 167 -25.27 12.68 -8.56
C CYS A 167 -26.81 12.73 -8.57
N HIS A 168 -27.50 11.80 -7.89
CA HIS A 168 -28.97 11.79 -7.82
C HIS A 168 -29.56 12.76 -6.78
N GLY A 169 -28.74 13.58 -6.10
CA GLY A 169 -29.15 14.37 -4.93
C GLY A 169 -29.32 15.89 -5.12
N ARG A 170 -29.36 16.44 -6.34
CA ARG A 170 -29.62 17.89 -6.54
C ARG A 170 -30.56 18.15 -7.71
N LYS A 171 -31.87 18.07 -7.45
CA LYS A 171 -32.85 18.81 -8.26
C LYS A 171 -32.71 20.31 -7.94
N PRO A 172 -32.59 21.20 -8.94
CA PRO A 172 -32.62 22.63 -8.69
C PRO A 172 -34.00 23.02 -8.14
N ARG A 173 -34.04 23.73 -7.00
CA ARG A 173 -35.26 24.39 -6.54
C ARG A 173 -35.61 25.47 -7.56
N SER A 174 -36.69 25.28 -8.31
CA SER A 174 -37.34 26.37 -9.04
C SER A 174 -37.84 27.40 -8.03
N ARG A 175 -37.27 28.60 -8.05
CA ARG A 175 -37.90 29.79 -7.44
C ARG A 175 -39.00 30.23 -8.39
N THR A 176 -40.25 29.90 -8.10
CA THR A 176 -41.38 30.66 -8.60
C THR A 176 -41.53 31.89 -7.70
N ALA A 177 -41.28 33.06 -8.27
CA ALA A 177 -41.76 34.34 -7.76
C ALA A 177 -43.06 34.66 -8.51
N GLY A 178 -44.07 35.15 -7.79
CA GLY A 178 -45.39 35.48 -8.29
C GLY A 178 -46.43 35.24 -7.22
#